data_AF-A0A8T4FH09-F1
#
_entry.id   AF-A0A8T4FH09-F1
#
_cell.length_a   1.000
_cell.length_b   1.000
_cell.length_c   1.000
_cell.angle_alpha   90.00
_cell.angle_beta   90.00
_cell.angle_gamma   90.00
#
_symmetry.space_group_name_H-M   'P 1'
#
loop_
_entity.id
_entity.type
_entity.pdbx_description
1 polymer ?
#
loop_
_entity_poly.entity_id
_entity_poly.type
_entity_poly.pdbx_seq_one_letter_code
_entity_poly.pdbx_strand_id
1 'polypeptide(L)'
;AIWLAKIAERGMCRPSLVQPQPIRQLRNLTRYRRALIQDRTREMQRMEKLLEDAQIKLSSFISDIFGVSGRQMLEALIGGQRDPKVLAQLAKGRMRAKLDDLQEALRGFFTDHHAVLARMMLDNIDRLTAQIAALDLQAERAIAPFACQAEQLDEITGVGPTAAQELIAEIGIDMSRFPSAAHLVSYAKFCPQAHESAGKSKPRGRGKGNRWLAATLGNIVASGGRTDTFLGDRYRRIARRRGK
;
A
#
# COMPACT_ATOMS: atom_id res chain seq x y z
N ALA A 1 13.35 1.54 -36.74
CA ALA A 1 13.82 0.23 -36.22
C ALA A 1 15.32 0.00 -36.48
N ILE A 2 15.83 0.22 -37.71
CA ILE A 2 17.21 -0.08 -38.12
C ILE A 2 18.30 0.60 -37.26
N TRP A 3 18.10 1.86 -36.85
CA TRP A 3 19.10 2.60 -36.06
C TRP A 3 19.31 2.03 -34.65
N LEU A 4 18.22 1.71 -33.93
CA LEU A 4 18.32 1.09 -32.60
C LEU A 4 18.97 -0.29 -32.66
N ALA A 5 18.70 -1.07 -33.71
CA ALA A 5 19.36 -2.36 -33.93
C ALA A 5 20.87 -2.21 -34.15
N LYS A 6 21.31 -1.22 -34.94
CA LYS A 6 22.75 -0.91 -35.15
C LYS A 6 23.46 -0.46 -33.87
N ILE A 7 22.78 0.29 -32.99
CA ILE A 7 23.34 0.68 -31.68
C ILE A 7 23.52 -0.56 -30.79
N ALA A 8 22.52 -1.44 -30.76
CA ALA A 8 22.58 -2.66 -29.97
C ALA A 8 23.68 -3.62 -30.46
N GLU A 9 23.76 -3.86 -31.77
CA GLU A 9 24.77 -4.71 -32.41
C GLU A 9 26.20 -4.22 -32.14
N ARG A 10 26.42 -2.90 -32.13
CA ARG A 10 27.71 -2.28 -31.84
C ARG A 10 28.06 -2.20 -30.35
N GLY A 11 27.26 -2.81 -29.47
CA GLY A 11 27.47 -2.77 -28.02
C GLY A 11 27.36 -1.37 -27.41
N MET A 12 26.76 -0.41 -28.14
CA MET A 12 26.63 0.98 -27.71
C MET A 12 25.43 1.18 -26.76
N CYS A 13 24.60 0.16 -26.57
CA CYS A 13 23.57 0.15 -25.54
C CYS A 13 24.19 -0.18 -24.18
N ARG A 14 24.00 0.70 -23.20
CA ARG A 14 24.29 0.35 -21.80
C ARG A 14 23.37 -0.80 -21.37
N PRO A 15 23.92 -1.87 -20.76
CA PRO A 15 23.10 -2.94 -20.20
C PRO A 15 22.07 -2.37 -19.22
N SER A 16 20.87 -2.95 -19.23
CA SER A 16 19.87 -2.63 -18.23
C SER A 16 20.34 -3.09 -16.85
N LEU A 17 19.93 -2.37 -15.80
CA LEU A 17 20.21 -2.77 -14.44
C LEU A 17 19.47 -4.08 -14.12
N VAL A 18 20.21 -5.20 -14.12
CA VAL A 18 19.72 -6.51 -13.67
C VAL A 18 20.31 -6.82 -12.31
N GLN A 19 19.42 -6.98 -11.33
CA GLN A 19 19.81 -7.32 -9.96
C GLN A 19 20.17 -8.81 -9.84
N PRO A 20 21.05 -9.18 -8.89
CA PRO A 20 21.31 -10.57 -8.52
C PRO A 20 20.03 -11.35 -8.21
N GLN A 21 20.08 -12.67 -8.37
CA GLN A 21 18.92 -13.55 -8.17
C GLN A 21 18.20 -13.35 -6.82
N PRO A 22 18.88 -13.26 -5.66
CA PRO A 22 18.19 -13.08 -4.37
C PRO A 22 17.34 -11.81 -4.31
N ILE A 23 17.86 -10.69 -4.84
CA ILE A 23 17.16 -9.40 -4.87
C ILE A 23 15.96 -9.47 -5.83
N ARG A 24 16.09 -10.17 -6.96
CA ARG A 24 14.96 -10.39 -7.88
C ARG A 24 13.86 -11.25 -7.27
N GLN A 25 14.21 -12.26 -6.48
CA GLN A 25 13.25 -13.10 -5.76
C GLN A 25 12.50 -12.30 -4.69
N LEU A 26 13.22 -11.54 -3.86
CA LEU A 26 12.63 -10.61 -2.89
C LEU A 26 11.67 -9.63 -3.58
N ARG A 27 12.05 -9.09 -4.73
CA ARG A 27 11.19 -8.20 -5.53
C ARG A 27 9.90 -8.84 -6.01
N ASN A 28 9.92 -10.11 -6.39
CA ASN A 28 8.70 -10.79 -6.78
C ASN A 28 7.76 -10.96 -5.57
N LEU A 29 8.31 -11.32 -4.41
CA LEU A 29 7.56 -11.46 -3.15
C LEU A 29 6.92 -10.13 -2.73
N THR A 30 7.70 -9.04 -2.64
CA THR A 30 7.20 -7.74 -2.17
C THR A 30 6.17 -7.13 -3.13
N ARG A 31 6.37 -7.27 -4.45
CA ARG A 31 5.38 -6.83 -5.45
C ARG A 31 4.09 -7.61 -5.38
N TYR A 32 4.16 -8.94 -5.29
CA TYR A 32 2.97 -9.77 -5.23
C TYR A 32 2.21 -9.55 -3.92
N ARG A 33 2.93 -9.43 -2.79
CA ARG A 33 2.35 -9.05 -1.50
C ARG A 33 1.54 -7.75 -1.61
N ARG A 34 2.12 -6.70 -2.20
CA ARG A 34 1.40 -5.43 -2.37
C ARG A 34 0.19 -5.57 -3.31
N ALA A 35 0.24 -6.43 -4.33
CA ALA A 35 -0.94 -6.73 -5.15
C ALA A 35 -2.05 -7.37 -4.29
N LEU A 36 -1.73 -8.37 -3.47
CA LEU A 36 -2.72 -9.00 -2.57
C LEU A 36 -3.28 -8.04 -1.52
N ILE A 37 -2.46 -7.11 -1.00
CA ILE A 37 -2.95 -6.04 -0.12
C ILE A 37 -3.99 -5.18 -0.85
N GLN A 38 -3.73 -4.79 -2.10
CA GLN A 38 -4.66 -4.01 -2.91
C GLN A 38 -5.94 -4.80 -3.20
N ASP A 39 -5.84 -6.09 -3.50
CA ASP A 39 -7.00 -6.95 -3.71
C ASP A 39 -7.82 -7.12 -2.44
N ARG A 40 -7.18 -7.28 -1.28
CA ARG A 40 -7.88 -7.34 0.01
C ARG A 40 -8.62 -6.03 0.28
N THR A 41 -7.99 -4.89 0.02
CA THR A 41 -8.65 -3.58 0.14
C THR A 41 -9.85 -3.46 -0.81
N ARG A 42 -9.78 -4.01 -2.02
CA ARG A 42 -10.93 -4.03 -2.94
C ARG A 42 -12.08 -4.86 -2.39
N GLU A 43 -11.81 -6.03 -1.80
CA GLU A 43 -12.86 -6.84 -1.16
C GLU A 43 -13.48 -6.13 0.05
N MET A 44 -12.66 -5.45 0.87
CA MET A 44 -13.16 -4.63 1.98
C MET A 44 -14.08 -3.51 1.49
N GLN A 45 -13.72 -2.83 0.40
CA GLN A 45 -14.55 -1.79 -0.21
C GLN A 45 -15.85 -2.35 -0.81
N ARG A 46 -15.82 -3.56 -1.38
CA ARG A 46 -17.03 -4.24 -1.88
C ARG A 46 -17.97 -4.60 -0.73
N MET A 47 -17.44 -5.10 0.38
CA MET A 47 -18.22 -5.36 1.59
C MET A 47 -18.84 -4.08 2.11
N GLU A 48 -18.07 -3.00 2.23
CA GLU A 48 -18.60 -1.72 2.67
C GLU A 48 -19.75 -1.25 1.76
N LYS A 49 -19.57 -1.31 0.44
CA LYS A 49 -20.62 -0.96 -0.52
C LYS A 49 -21.88 -1.85 -0.38
N LEU A 50 -21.70 -3.13 -0.09
CA LEU A 50 -22.82 -4.06 0.16
C LEU A 50 -23.59 -3.68 1.43
N LEU A 51 -22.89 -3.25 2.49
CA LEU A 51 -23.53 -2.75 3.69
C LEU A 51 -24.29 -1.44 3.42
N GLU A 52 -23.73 -0.55 2.61
CA GLU A 52 -24.40 0.69 2.22
C GLU A 52 -25.69 0.44 1.41
N ASP A 53 -25.69 -0.56 0.53
CA ASP A 53 -26.87 -1.01 -0.21
C ASP A 53 -27.97 -1.51 0.74
N ALA A 54 -27.56 -2.24 1.79
CA ALA A 54 -28.43 -2.66 2.89
C ALA A 54 -28.78 -1.52 3.89
N GLN A 55 -28.39 -0.27 3.59
CA GLN A 55 -28.54 0.92 4.46
C GLN A 55 -27.83 0.83 5.82
N ILE A 56 -26.85 -0.07 5.98
CA ILE A 56 -26.01 -0.17 7.17
C ILE A 56 -24.80 0.75 7.02
N LYS A 57 -24.61 1.69 7.96
CA LYS A 57 -23.60 2.77 7.88
C LYS A 57 -22.51 2.69 8.95
N LEU A 58 -21.93 1.51 9.12
CA LEU A 58 -20.88 1.28 10.13
C LEU A 58 -19.64 2.16 9.93
N SER A 59 -19.17 2.39 8.69
CA SER A 59 -17.93 3.16 8.43
C SER A 59 -17.98 4.62 8.88
N SER A 60 -19.17 5.17 9.10
CA SER A 60 -19.32 6.53 9.65
C SER A 60 -19.00 6.60 11.16
N PHE A 61 -19.09 5.49 11.88
CA PHE A 61 -18.98 5.46 13.35
C PHE A 61 -17.78 4.66 13.86
N ILE A 62 -17.32 3.67 13.10
CA ILE A 62 -16.17 2.83 13.45
C ILE A 62 -15.04 3.00 12.44
N SER A 63 -13.82 3.14 12.96
CA SER A 63 -12.62 3.33 12.14
C SER A 63 -12.17 2.06 11.42
N ASP A 64 -12.58 0.89 11.93
CA ASP A 64 -12.22 -0.40 11.36
C ASP A 64 -13.39 -1.39 11.51
N ILE A 65 -14.10 -1.62 10.40
CA ILE A 65 -15.21 -2.59 10.29
C ILE A 65 -14.70 -4.04 10.37
N PHE A 66 -13.44 -4.29 9.99
CA PHE A 66 -12.89 -5.63 9.88
C PHE A 66 -12.09 -6.05 11.13
N GLY A 67 -11.97 -5.15 12.11
CA GLY A 67 -11.47 -5.45 13.44
C GLY A 67 -12.41 -6.35 14.25
N VAL A 68 -12.01 -6.73 15.47
CA VAL A 68 -12.69 -7.76 16.27
C VAL A 68 -14.20 -7.51 16.43
N SER A 69 -14.61 -6.32 16.89
CA SER A 69 -16.03 -6.02 17.12
C SER A 69 -16.83 -6.01 15.80
N GLY A 70 -16.32 -5.33 14.78
CA GLY A 70 -17.01 -5.23 13.49
C GLY A 70 -17.12 -6.59 12.80
N ARG A 71 -16.08 -7.43 12.91
CA ARG A 71 -16.13 -8.81 12.42
C ARG A 71 -17.21 -9.62 13.13
N GLN A 72 -17.34 -9.51 14.44
CA GLN A 72 -18.42 -10.19 15.17
C GLN A 72 -19.81 -9.73 14.72
N MET A 73 -19.99 -8.44 14.47
CA MET A 73 -21.24 -7.89 13.92
C MET A 73 -21.53 -8.42 12.51
N LEU A 74 -20.53 -8.45 11.63
CA LEU A 74 -20.68 -9.00 10.28
C LEU A 74 -21.01 -10.49 10.29
N GLU A 75 -20.36 -11.28 11.14
CA GLU A 75 -20.66 -12.70 11.30
C GLU A 75 -22.08 -12.92 11.83
N ALA A 76 -22.54 -12.11 12.79
CA ALA A 76 -23.91 -12.17 13.30
C ALA A 76 -24.96 -11.78 12.24
N LEU A 77 -24.67 -10.73 11.45
CA LEU A 77 -25.49 -10.38 10.28
C LEU A 77 -25.54 -11.54 9.27
N ILE A 78 -24.41 -12.16 8.96
CA ILE A 78 -24.42 -13.32 8.05
C ILE A 78 -25.18 -14.50 8.68
N GLY A 79 -25.09 -14.68 10.00
CA GLY A 79 -25.80 -15.71 10.76
C GLY A 79 -27.30 -15.45 10.98
N GLY A 80 -27.87 -14.41 10.38
CA GLY A 80 -29.31 -14.15 10.42
C GLY A 80 -29.78 -13.16 11.49
N GLN A 81 -28.88 -12.61 12.32
CA GLN A 81 -29.27 -11.58 13.28
C GLN A 81 -29.57 -10.25 12.56
N ARG A 82 -30.69 -9.62 12.90
CA ARG A 82 -31.15 -8.34 12.32
C ARG A 82 -31.48 -7.29 13.37
N ASP A 83 -31.54 -7.65 14.66
CA ASP A 83 -31.79 -6.71 15.75
C ASP A 83 -30.56 -5.80 15.96
N PRO A 84 -30.67 -4.49 15.69
CA PRO A 84 -29.57 -3.55 15.87
C PRO A 84 -29.05 -3.49 17.31
N LYS A 85 -29.91 -3.73 18.32
CA LYS A 85 -29.52 -3.75 19.74
C LYS A 85 -28.60 -4.92 20.04
N VAL A 86 -28.97 -6.12 19.56
CA VAL A 86 -28.17 -7.33 19.74
C VAL A 86 -26.83 -7.18 19.03
N LEU A 87 -26.84 -6.67 17.79
CA LEU A 87 -25.63 -6.46 17.01
C LEU A 87 -24.71 -5.41 17.66
N ALA A 88 -25.23 -4.26 18.08
CA ALA A 88 -24.44 -3.22 18.75
C ALA A 88 -23.79 -3.75 20.04
N GLN A 89 -24.46 -4.63 20.78
CA GLN A 89 -23.94 -5.19 22.03
C GLN A 89 -22.67 -6.04 21.84
N LEU A 90 -22.39 -6.51 20.63
CA LEU A 90 -21.14 -7.19 20.26
C LEU A 90 -19.92 -6.25 20.29
N ALA A 91 -20.13 -4.93 20.41
CA ALA A 91 -19.06 -3.96 20.59
C ALA A 91 -18.21 -4.27 21.83
N LYS A 92 -16.89 -4.25 21.66
CA LYS A 92 -15.89 -4.43 22.71
C LYS A 92 -15.09 -3.15 23.01
N GLY A 93 -14.59 -3.06 24.25
CA GLY A 93 -13.69 -1.99 24.69
C GLY A 93 -14.28 -0.59 24.50
N ARG A 94 -13.46 0.33 23.96
CA ARG A 94 -13.84 1.75 23.75
C ARG A 94 -15.04 1.93 22.82
N MET A 95 -15.33 0.96 21.96
CA MET A 95 -16.46 1.02 21.03
C MET A 95 -17.82 0.97 21.76
N ARG A 96 -17.86 0.44 22.99
CA ARG A 96 -19.08 0.40 23.81
C ARG A 96 -19.58 1.78 24.22
N ALA A 97 -18.74 2.81 24.18
CA ALA A 97 -19.18 4.19 24.39
C ALA A 97 -20.09 4.70 23.25
N LYS A 98 -20.17 3.99 22.12
CA LYS A 98 -20.94 4.36 20.92
C LYS A 98 -22.12 3.42 20.65
N LEU A 99 -22.67 2.78 21.67
CA LEU A 99 -23.73 1.78 21.47
C LEU A 99 -24.98 2.35 20.79
N ASP A 100 -25.37 3.57 21.13
CA ASP A 100 -26.55 4.21 20.53
C ASP A 100 -26.30 4.56 19.05
N ASP A 101 -25.13 5.13 18.74
CA ASP A 101 -24.69 5.37 17.37
C ASP A 101 -24.64 4.08 16.54
N LEU A 102 -24.15 2.99 17.13
CA LEU A 102 -24.08 1.69 16.46
C LEU A 102 -25.47 1.11 16.21
N GLN A 103 -26.39 1.21 17.18
CA GLN A 103 -27.77 0.79 16.97
C GLN A 103 -28.40 1.54 15.80
N GLU A 104 -28.16 2.85 15.69
CA GLU A 104 -28.65 3.63 14.56
C GLU A 104 -27.98 3.21 13.25
N ALA A 105 -26.66 3.04 13.24
CA ALA A 105 -25.89 2.63 12.06
C ALA A 105 -26.25 1.23 11.55
N LEU A 106 -26.75 0.35 12.42
CA LEU A 106 -27.12 -1.03 12.14
C LEU A 106 -28.60 -1.19 11.78
N ARG A 107 -29.39 -0.11 11.85
CA ARG A 107 -30.75 -0.10 11.28
C ARG A 107 -30.64 -0.11 9.76
N GLY A 108 -31.15 -1.16 9.13
CA GLY A 108 -31.12 -1.29 7.68
C GLY A 108 -31.86 -2.53 7.20
N PHE A 109 -31.79 -2.77 5.90
CA PHE A 109 -32.42 -3.89 5.21
C PHE A 109 -31.38 -4.92 4.77
N PHE A 110 -30.75 -5.57 5.76
CA PHE A 110 -29.83 -6.67 5.47
C PHE A 110 -30.64 -7.96 5.27
N THR A 111 -30.55 -8.55 4.08
CA THR A 111 -31.30 -9.76 3.72
C THR A 111 -30.40 -10.97 3.62
N ASP A 112 -30.99 -12.15 3.46
CA ASP A 112 -30.22 -13.37 3.26
C ASP A 112 -29.44 -13.35 1.94
N HIS A 113 -29.92 -12.62 0.94
CA HIS A 113 -29.15 -12.38 -0.28
C HIS A 113 -27.85 -11.60 0.00
N HIS A 114 -27.93 -10.53 0.81
CA HIS A 114 -26.74 -9.81 1.27
C HIS A 114 -25.82 -10.72 2.09
N ALA A 115 -26.38 -11.60 2.94
CA ALA A 115 -25.60 -12.54 3.74
C ALA A 115 -24.74 -13.49 2.87
N VAL A 116 -25.28 -14.00 1.76
CA VAL A 116 -24.52 -14.85 0.82
C VAL A 116 -23.32 -14.10 0.24
N LEU A 117 -23.54 -12.87 -0.25
CA LEU A 117 -22.47 -12.06 -0.83
C LEU A 117 -21.43 -11.66 0.22
N ALA A 118 -21.89 -11.25 1.41
CA ALA A 118 -21.04 -10.87 2.54
C ALA A 118 -20.14 -12.02 2.98
N ARG A 119 -20.65 -13.26 3.04
CA ARG A 119 -19.85 -14.45 3.35
C ARG A 119 -18.70 -14.63 2.36
N MET A 120 -18.98 -14.62 1.06
CA MET A 120 -17.94 -14.76 0.02
C MET A 120 -16.87 -13.67 0.10
N MET A 121 -17.28 -12.43 0.37
CA MET A 121 -16.34 -11.30 0.54
C MET A 121 -15.47 -11.47 1.79
N LEU A 122 -16.03 -11.88 2.92
CA LEU A 122 -15.24 -12.16 4.14
C LEU A 122 -14.24 -13.31 3.93
N ASP A 123 -14.67 -14.40 3.31
CA ASP A 123 -13.80 -15.54 3.05
C ASP A 123 -12.62 -15.14 2.13
N ASN A 124 -12.88 -14.26 1.15
CA ASN A 124 -11.83 -13.69 0.30
C ASN A 124 -10.86 -12.80 1.10
N ILE A 125 -11.37 -11.96 2.00
CA ILE A 125 -10.55 -11.11 2.87
C ILE A 125 -9.64 -11.97 3.76
N ASP A 126 -10.16 -13.05 4.33
CA ASP A 126 -9.40 -13.96 5.20
C ASP A 126 -8.34 -14.72 4.41
N ARG A 127 -8.71 -15.27 3.25
CA ARG A 127 -7.78 -15.95 2.35
C ARG A 127 -6.64 -15.03 1.93
N LEU A 128 -6.95 -13.81 1.50
CA LEU A 128 -5.94 -12.83 1.11
C LEU A 128 -5.06 -12.43 2.30
N THR A 129 -5.63 -12.28 3.49
CA THR A 129 -4.88 -11.99 4.72
C THR A 129 -3.89 -13.11 5.05
N ALA A 130 -4.31 -14.38 4.95
CA ALA A 130 -3.43 -15.53 5.15
C ALA A 130 -2.30 -15.59 4.11
N GLN A 131 -2.61 -15.33 2.83
CA GLN A 131 -1.59 -15.29 1.77
C GLN A 131 -0.59 -14.14 1.96
N ILE A 132 -1.05 -12.96 2.38
CA ILE A 132 -0.18 -11.83 2.71
C ILE A 132 0.76 -12.22 3.84
N ALA A 133 0.26 -12.84 4.91
CA ALA A 133 1.09 -13.29 6.04
C ALA A 133 2.12 -14.35 5.61
N ALA A 134 1.75 -15.28 4.72
CA ALA A 134 2.67 -16.26 4.16
C ALA A 134 3.78 -15.61 3.31
N LEU A 135 3.45 -14.56 2.55
CA LEU A 135 4.43 -13.78 1.78
C LEU A 135 5.32 -12.93 2.68
N ASP A 136 4.80 -12.41 3.79
CA ASP A 136 5.59 -11.69 4.81
C ASP A 136 6.69 -12.59 5.36
N LEU A 137 6.35 -13.80 5.80
CA LEU A 137 7.33 -14.78 6.29
C LEU A 137 8.38 -15.15 5.23
N GLN A 138 7.98 -15.27 3.96
CA GLN A 138 8.92 -15.53 2.87
C GLN A 138 9.83 -14.33 2.60
N ALA A 139 9.30 -13.10 2.65
CA ALA A 139 10.07 -11.88 2.45
C ALA A 139 11.09 -11.68 3.58
N GLU A 140 10.72 -11.97 4.83
CA GLU A 140 11.62 -11.96 6.00
C GLU A 140 12.79 -12.93 5.83
N ARG A 141 12.54 -14.14 5.34
CA ARG A 141 13.61 -15.10 5.03
C ARG A 141 14.49 -14.63 3.88
N ALA A 142 13.89 -14.05 2.84
CA ALA A 142 14.61 -13.59 1.66
C ALA A 142 15.46 -12.33 1.92
N ILE A 143 15.07 -11.48 2.87
CA ILE A 143 15.84 -10.28 3.25
C ILE A 143 16.97 -10.60 4.23
N ALA A 144 16.97 -11.74 4.92
CA ALA A 144 17.98 -12.08 5.94
C ALA A 144 19.45 -11.87 5.50
N PRO A 145 19.88 -12.20 4.26
CA PRO A 145 21.24 -11.91 3.80
C PRO A 145 21.59 -10.41 3.69
N PHE A 146 20.59 -9.54 3.75
CA PHE A 146 20.67 -8.09 3.61
C PHE A 146 20.19 -7.36 4.87
N ALA A 147 20.15 -8.04 6.02
CA ALA A 147 19.60 -7.50 7.27
C ALA A 147 20.29 -6.19 7.69
N CYS A 148 21.63 -6.14 7.63
CA CYS A 148 22.38 -4.93 7.98
C CYS A 148 21.97 -3.72 7.11
N GLN A 149 21.82 -3.90 5.80
CA GLN A 149 21.37 -2.83 4.91
C GLN A 149 19.90 -2.45 5.18
N ALA A 150 19.06 -3.41 5.55
CA ALA A 150 17.68 -3.15 5.91
C ALA A 150 17.56 -2.34 7.21
N GLU A 151 18.37 -2.66 8.22
CA GLU A 151 18.47 -1.92 9.49
C GLU A 151 18.95 -0.49 9.26
N GLN A 152 20.01 -0.29 8.46
CA GLN A 152 20.48 1.05 8.09
C GLN A 152 19.42 1.89 7.37
N LEU A 153 18.59 1.27 6.52
CA LEU A 153 17.47 1.95 5.88
C LEU A 153 16.36 2.29 6.87
N ASP A 154 16.13 1.44 7.87
CA ASP A 154 15.11 1.63 8.91
C ASP A 154 15.43 2.81 9.85
N GLU A 155 16.72 3.13 10.04
CA GLU A 155 17.15 4.34 10.76
C GLU A 155 16.63 5.64 10.11
N ILE A 156 16.32 5.61 8.82
CA ILE A 156 15.74 6.76 8.11
C ILE A 156 14.27 6.91 8.52
N THR A 157 13.95 8.04 9.14
CA THR A 157 12.59 8.34 9.60
C THR A 157 11.53 8.13 8.52
N GLY A 158 10.58 7.23 8.81
CA GLY A 158 9.45 6.92 7.95
C GLY A 158 9.65 5.71 7.04
N VAL A 159 10.86 5.12 6.98
CA VAL A 159 11.10 3.90 6.17
C VAL A 159 10.40 2.70 6.80
N GLY A 160 10.77 2.28 8.01
CA GLY A 160 10.19 1.06 8.56
C GLY A 160 10.74 -0.21 7.89
N PRO A 161 10.63 -1.37 8.54
CA PRO A 161 11.19 -2.62 8.02
C PRO A 161 10.59 -3.04 6.67
N THR A 162 9.29 -2.81 6.45
CA THR A 162 8.62 -3.14 5.19
C THR A 162 9.14 -2.29 4.03
N ALA A 163 9.30 -0.98 4.22
CA ALA A 163 9.77 -0.13 3.13
C ALA A 163 11.26 -0.35 2.85
N ALA A 164 12.06 -0.70 3.86
CA ALA A 164 13.45 -1.11 3.66
C ALA A 164 13.55 -2.35 2.74
N GLN A 165 12.74 -3.38 3.00
CA GLN A 165 12.65 -4.56 2.13
C GLN A 165 12.25 -4.18 0.69
N GLU A 166 11.23 -3.34 0.53
CA GLU A 166 10.78 -2.88 -0.78
C GLU A 166 11.83 -2.03 -1.52
N LEU A 167 12.59 -1.19 -0.80
CA LEU A 167 13.70 -0.41 -1.37
C LEU A 167 14.80 -1.34 -1.86
N ILE A 168 15.30 -2.24 -1.02
CA ILE A 168 16.34 -3.21 -1.38
C ILE A 168 15.89 -4.04 -2.58
N ALA A 169 14.63 -4.49 -2.60
CA ALA A 169 14.06 -5.23 -3.71
C ALA A 169 14.09 -4.48 -5.05
N GLU A 170 13.89 -3.16 -5.04
CA GLU A 170 13.77 -2.35 -6.26
C GLU A 170 15.09 -1.74 -6.73
N ILE A 171 15.95 -1.29 -5.80
CA ILE A 171 17.21 -0.59 -6.13
C ILE A 171 18.46 -1.43 -5.86
N GLY A 172 18.34 -2.53 -5.12
CA GLY A 172 19.45 -3.38 -4.70
C GLY A 172 20.31 -2.76 -3.59
N ILE A 173 21.40 -3.43 -3.25
CA ILE A 173 22.36 -2.98 -2.21
C ILE A 173 23.63 -2.35 -2.78
N ASP A 174 23.94 -2.65 -4.05
CA ASP A 174 25.16 -2.19 -4.71
C ASP A 174 24.93 -0.81 -5.35
N MET A 175 25.28 0.24 -4.60
CA MET A 175 25.14 1.62 -5.06
C MET A 175 26.23 2.05 -6.06
N SER A 176 27.30 1.26 -6.25
CA SER A 176 28.36 1.56 -7.24
C SER A 176 27.83 1.58 -8.68
N ARG A 177 26.67 0.96 -8.90
CA ARG A 177 25.94 0.98 -10.18
C ARG A 177 25.39 2.34 -10.55
N PHE A 178 25.34 3.28 -9.61
CA PHE A 178 24.97 4.66 -9.84
C PHE A 178 26.21 5.54 -9.63
N PRO A 179 26.62 6.36 -10.62
CA PRO A 179 27.76 7.26 -10.45
C PRO A 179 27.58 8.27 -9.30
N SER A 180 26.32 8.61 -8.98
CA SER A 180 25.99 9.44 -7.82
C SER A 180 24.54 9.21 -7.40
N ALA A 181 24.16 9.72 -6.21
CA ALA A 181 22.78 9.69 -5.74
C ALA A 181 21.80 10.38 -6.72
N ALA A 182 22.24 11.42 -7.45
CA ALA A 182 21.43 12.07 -8.48
C ALA A 182 21.08 11.12 -9.63
N HIS A 183 21.98 10.18 -9.97
CA HIS A 183 21.71 9.16 -10.99
C HIS A 183 20.69 8.13 -10.51
N LEU A 184 20.68 7.77 -9.22
CA LEU A 184 19.62 6.94 -8.63
C LEU A 184 18.26 7.66 -8.69
N VAL A 185 18.20 8.93 -8.31
CA VAL A 185 16.97 9.74 -8.38
C VAL A 185 16.46 9.87 -9.83
N SER A 186 17.38 10.03 -10.79
CA SER A 186 17.07 10.06 -12.23
C SER A 186 16.56 8.70 -12.72
N TYR A 187 17.20 7.61 -12.31
CA TYR A 187 16.75 6.23 -12.60
C TYR A 187 15.33 5.99 -12.07
N ALA A 188 15.05 6.42 -10.83
CA ALA A 188 13.74 6.32 -10.20
C ALA A 188 12.68 7.28 -10.80
N LYS A 189 13.09 8.19 -11.71
CA LYS A 189 12.28 9.24 -12.34
C LYS A 189 11.63 10.20 -11.33
N PHE A 190 12.37 10.55 -10.28
CA PHE A 190 11.99 11.60 -9.32
C PHE A 190 12.68 12.94 -9.57
N CYS A 191 13.53 13.03 -10.59
CA CYS A 191 14.05 14.30 -11.09
C CYS A 191 13.04 15.01 -12.02
N PRO A 192 13.04 16.36 -12.07
CA PRO A 192 12.32 17.11 -13.08
C PRO A 192 12.74 16.68 -14.49
N GLN A 193 11.79 16.67 -15.44
CA GLN A 193 12.10 16.42 -16.84
C GLN A 193 12.11 17.72 -17.64
N ALA A 194 13.17 17.92 -18.41
CA ALA A 194 13.18 18.91 -19.49
C ALA A 194 12.38 18.34 -20.68
N HIS A 195 11.46 19.13 -21.21
CA HIS A 195 10.73 18.79 -22.42
C HIS A 195 10.81 19.95 -23.40
N GLU A 196 11.73 19.83 -24.35
CA GLU A 196 11.96 20.83 -25.39
C GLU A 196 11.46 20.31 -26.73
N SER A 197 10.71 21.15 -27.42
CA SER A 197 10.28 20.89 -28.80
C SER A 197 10.35 22.20 -29.57
N ALA A 198 10.96 22.16 -30.76
CA ALA A 198 11.15 23.32 -31.63
C ALA A 198 11.69 24.57 -30.88
N GLY A 199 12.68 24.38 -30.01
CA GLY A 199 13.31 25.48 -29.24
C GLY A 199 12.48 26.02 -28.08
N LYS A 200 11.29 25.47 -27.79
CA LYS A 200 10.47 25.87 -26.64
C LYS A 200 10.52 24.83 -25.52
N SER A 201 10.91 25.26 -24.33
CA SER A 201 10.89 24.43 -23.12
C SER A 201 9.52 24.46 -22.45
N LYS A 202 9.00 23.28 -22.09
CA LYS A 202 7.75 23.12 -21.33
C LYS A 202 8.03 22.39 -20.01
N PRO A 203 7.47 22.83 -18.88
CA PRO A 203 7.59 22.12 -17.62
C PRO A 203 6.86 20.77 -17.71
N ARG A 204 7.60 19.67 -17.58
CA ARG A 204 7.05 18.31 -17.66
C ARG A 204 7.31 17.52 -16.37
N GLY A 205 6.88 18.08 -15.23
CA GLY A 205 6.80 17.37 -13.94
C GLY A 205 7.91 16.36 -13.66
N ARG A 206 7.55 15.22 -13.07
CA ARG A 206 8.42 14.04 -12.94
C ARG A 206 8.08 13.02 -14.02
N GLY A 207 9.06 12.18 -14.38
CA GLY A 207 8.85 11.09 -15.33
C GLY A 207 8.03 9.92 -14.76
N LYS A 208 7.61 9.01 -15.65
CA LYS A 208 7.01 7.72 -15.27
C LYS A 208 8.12 6.71 -14.97
N GLY A 209 8.46 6.56 -13.69
CA GLY A 209 9.44 5.59 -13.21
C GLY A 209 8.83 4.27 -12.76
N ASN A 210 9.61 3.50 -12.00
CA ASN A 210 9.14 2.28 -11.37
C ASN A 210 8.00 2.59 -10.38
N ARG A 211 6.79 2.09 -10.69
CA ARG A 211 5.59 2.36 -9.89
C ARG A 211 5.68 1.81 -8.46
N TRP A 212 6.41 0.73 -8.26
CA TRP A 212 6.54 0.07 -6.95
C TRP A 212 7.42 0.90 -6.03
N LEU A 213 8.60 1.29 -6.51
CA LEU A 213 9.49 2.23 -5.82
C LEU A 213 8.79 3.56 -5.52
N ALA A 214 8.02 4.09 -6.47
CA ALA A 214 7.29 5.34 -6.27
C ALA A 214 6.21 5.24 -5.19
N ALA A 215 5.48 4.11 -5.13
CA ALA A 215 4.51 3.86 -4.08
C ALA A 215 5.18 3.69 -2.71
N THR A 216 6.32 2.99 -2.64
CA THR A 216 7.12 2.85 -1.42
C THR A 216 7.57 4.21 -0.90
N LEU A 217 8.18 5.05 -1.73
CA LEU A 217 8.57 6.42 -1.34
C LEU A 217 7.37 7.28 -0.92
N GLY A 218 6.21 7.10 -1.55
CA GLY A 218 4.96 7.74 -1.14
C GLY A 218 4.55 7.38 0.30
N ASN A 219 4.63 6.10 0.65
CA ASN A 219 4.35 5.61 2.01
C ASN A 219 5.37 6.13 3.03
N ILE A 220 6.65 6.16 2.66
CA ILE A 220 7.73 6.69 3.51
C ILE A 220 7.45 8.16 3.85
N VAL A 221 7.14 8.97 2.84
CA VAL A 221 6.83 10.39 3.02
C VAL A 221 5.54 10.59 3.83
N ALA A 222 4.51 9.76 3.62
CA ALA A 222 3.26 9.86 4.39
C ALA A 222 3.47 9.50 5.88
N SER A 223 4.34 8.53 6.16
CA SER A 223 4.74 8.16 7.52
C SER A 223 5.60 9.25 8.16
N GLY A 224 6.71 9.62 7.51
CA GLY A 224 7.64 10.65 7.98
C GLY A 224 6.99 12.03 8.13
N GLY A 225 6.00 12.35 7.30
CA GLY A 225 5.24 13.60 7.36
C GLY A 225 4.48 13.83 8.68
N ARG A 226 4.25 12.78 9.48
CA ARG A 226 3.60 12.85 10.79
C ARG A 226 4.59 13.02 11.95
N THR A 227 5.89 12.93 11.69
CA THR A 227 6.93 13.00 12.73
C THR A 227 7.35 14.45 13.02
N ASP A 228 7.86 14.68 14.23
CA ASP A 228 8.41 15.98 14.63
C ASP A 228 9.89 16.11 14.21
N THR A 229 10.13 15.96 12.92
CA THR A 229 11.46 16.08 12.31
C THR A 229 11.47 17.20 11.29
N PHE A 230 12.67 17.69 10.94
CA PHE A 230 12.83 18.68 9.86
C PHE A 230 12.12 18.26 8.56
N LEU A 231 12.21 16.98 8.18
CA LEU A 231 11.56 16.44 6.98
C LEU A 231 10.03 16.40 7.15
N GLY A 232 9.54 16.05 8.34
CA GLY A 232 8.12 16.11 8.69
C GLY A 232 7.55 17.52 8.56
N ASP A 233 8.22 18.51 9.16
CA ASP A 233 7.84 19.92 9.06
C ASP A 233 7.89 20.46 7.63
N ARG A 234 8.91 20.09 6.87
CA ARG A 234 9.02 20.47 5.46
C ARG A 234 7.85 19.89 4.66
N TYR A 235 7.49 18.63 4.90
CA TYR A 235 6.32 18.02 4.25
C TYR A 235 5.03 18.77 4.62
N ARG A 236 4.77 19.02 5.90
CA ARG A 236 3.57 19.74 6.37
C ARG A 236 3.46 21.14 5.77
N ARG A 237 4.57 21.89 5.70
CA ARG A 237 4.61 23.21 5.04
C ARG A 237 4.25 23.15 3.56
N ILE A 238 4.78 22.16 2.83
CA ILE A 238 4.48 21.98 1.41
C ILE A 238 3.03 21.52 1.21
N ALA A 239 2.53 20.61 2.06
CA ALA A 239 1.17 20.10 2.01
C ALA A 239 0.14 21.24 2.20
N ARG A 240 0.31 22.08 3.23
CA ARG A 240 -0.52 23.26 3.47
C ARG A 240 -0.55 24.22 2.28
N ARG A 241 0.61 24.50 1.67
CA ARG A 241 0.70 25.35 0.46
C ARG A 241 -0.06 24.76 -0.74
N ARG A 242 -0.20 23.43 -0.79
CA ARG A 242 -0.85 22.71 -1.90
C ARG A 242 -2.32 22.35 -1.61
N GLY A 243 -2.91 22.88 -0.53
CA GLY A 243 -4.32 22.66 -0.20
C GLY A 243 -4.64 21.27 0.36
N LYS A 244 -3.67 20.62 1.01
CA LYS A 244 -3.91 19.45 1.85
C LYS A 244 -4.03 19.85 3.32
#